data_AF-A0A925X6B4-F1
#
_entry.id   AF-A0A925X6B4-F1
#
_cell.length_a   1.000
_cell.length_b   1.000
_cell.length_c   1.000
_cell.angle_alpha   90.00
_cell.angle_beta   90.00
_cell.angle_gamma   90.00
#
_symmetry.space_group_name_H-M   'P 1'
#
loop_
_entity.id
_entity.type
_entity.pdbx_description
1 polymer ?
#
loop_
_entity_poly.entity_id
_entity_poly.type
_entity_poly.pdbx_seq_one_letter_code
_entity_poly.pdbx_strand_id
1 'polypeptide(L)'
;MDAIKLLIDQHRKLESLMKAAVEASGPKARSAALVRVGDDLTKHLTSEEDLFYPAVKAKRTEDILLESLEEHLSLKRLLADLLALDPAAETWEAKFKVLKEQSEHHHEEE
;
A
#
# COMPACT_ATOMS: atom_id res chain seq x y z
N MET A 1 -15.54 14.35 10.53
CA MET A 1 -14.36 13.75 9.87
C MET A 1 -14.85 13.31 8.50
N ASP A 2 -14.19 13.76 7.44
CA ASP A 2 -14.55 13.43 6.06
C ASP A 2 -13.76 12.19 5.64
N ALA A 3 -14.46 11.08 5.39
CA ALA A 3 -13.84 9.80 5.07
C ALA A 3 -13.10 9.84 3.73
N ILE A 4 -13.64 10.54 2.72
CA ILE A 4 -13.00 10.68 1.42
C ILE A 4 -11.72 11.51 1.57
N LYS A 5 -11.79 12.60 2.34
CA LYS A 5 -10.59 13.40 2.62
C LYS A 5 -9.51 12.57 3.34
N LEU A 6 -9.90 11.72 4.28
CA LEU A 6 -8.96 10.84 4.99
C LEU A 6 -8.23 9.90 4.01
N LEU A 7 -8.95 9.25 3.09
CA LEU A 7 -8.37 8.33 2.10
C LEU A 7 -7.39 9.08 1.17
N ILE A 8 -7.80 10.23 0.63
CA ILE A 8 -6.93 11.06 -0.22
C ILE A 8 -5.65 11.52 0.53
N ASP A 9 -5.77 11.87 1.81
CA ASP A 9 -4.60 12.22 2.62
C ASP A 9 -3.69 10.99 2.87
N GLN A 10 -4.26 9.79 3.01
CA GLN A 10 -3.51 8.53 3.14
C GLN A 10 -2.74 8.21 1.85
N HIS A 11 -3.38 8.29 0.67
CA HIS A 11 -2.73 8.10 -0.63
C HIS A 11 -1.48 8.96 -0.79
N ARG A 12 -1.63 10.29 -0.64
CA ARG A 12 -0.54 11.26 -0.77
C ARG A 12 0.59 11.00 0.21
N LYS A 13 0.25 10.58 1.44
CA LYS A 13 1.24 10.24 2.44
C LYS A 13 2.00 8.97 2.05
N LEU A 14 1.30 7.93 1.60
CA LEU A 14 1.90 6.68 1.14
C LEU A 14 2.82 6.88 -0.05
N GLU A 15 2.37 7.59 -1.09
CA GLU A 15 3.18 7.95 -2.25
C GLU A 15 4.47 8.68 -1.84
N SER A 16 4.36 9.66 -0.94
CA SER A 16 5.52 10.40 -0.42
C SER A 16 6.49 9.50 0.35
N LEU A 17 5.97 8.63 1.23
CA LEU A 17 6.79 7.68 2.00
C LEU A 17 7.46 6.64 1.10
N MET A 18 6.74 6.08 0.13
CA MET A 18 7.28 5.10 -0.81
C MET A 18 8.34 5.71 -1.71
N LYS A 19 8.14 6.94 -2.19
CA LYS A 19 9.18 7.68 -2.93
C LYS A 19 10.45 7.86 -2.09
N ALA A 20 10.31 8.26 -0.83
CA ALA A 20 11.46 8.40 0.07
C ALA A 20 12.13 7.05 0.40
N ALA A 21 11.35 5.96 0.46
CA ALA A 21 11.83 4.62 0.75
C ALA A 21 12.66 4.01 -0.41
N VAL A 22 12.35 4.34 -1.66
CA VAL A 22 13.18 3.95 -2.82
C VAL A 22 14.58 4.57 -2.74
N GLU A 23 14.70 5.79 -2.23
CA GLU A 23 15.98 6.48 -2.03
C GLU A 23 16.75 6.01 -0.77
N ALA A 24 16.16 5.12 0.04
CA ALA A 24 16.76 4.67 1.29
C ALA A 24 17.99 3.79 1.04
N SER A 25 19.14 4.28 1.47
CA SER A 25 20.43 3.60 1.30
C SER A 25 20.82 2.76 2.52
N GLY A 26 21.08 1.49 2.27
CA GLY A 26 21.59 0.53 3.26
C GLY A 26 20.50 -0.16 4.09
N PRO A 27 20.80 -1.33 4.68
CA PRO A 27 19.80 -2.21 5.28
C PRO A 27 18.95 -1.56 6.38
N LYS A 28 19.58 -0.78 7.26
CA LYS A 28 18.89 -0.12 8.39
C LYS A 28 17.87 0.93 7.92
N ALA A 29 18.22 1.72 6.90
CA ALA A 29 17.32 2.73 6.36
C ALA A 29 16.14 2.07 5.63
N ARG A 30 16.42 1.02 4.84
CA ARG A 30 15.41 0.19 4.16
C ARG A 30 14.40 -0.43 5.13
N SER A 31 14.86 -1.06 6.21
CA SER A 31 13.96 -1.59 7.25
C SER A 31 13.09 -0.52 7.88
N ALA A 32 13.69 0.61 8.26
CA ALA A 32 12.94 1.70 8.89
C ALA A 32 11.89 2.30 7.95
N ALA A 33 12.21 2.41 6.66
CA ALA A 33 11.28 2.86 5.64
C ALA A 33 10.15 1.85 5.42
N LEU A 34 10.47 0.56 5.31
CA LEU A 34 9.49 -0.52 5.13
C LEU A 34 8.49 -0.59 6.27
N VAL A 35 8.93 -0.46 7.53
CA VAL A 35 8.01 -0.47 8.68
C VAL A 35 7.02 0.69 8.58
N ARG A 36 7.49 1.89 8.25
CA ARG A 36 6.62 3.07 8.12
C ARG A 36 5.61 2.93 6.98
N VAL A 37 6.06 2.46 5.82
CA VAL A 37 5.19 2.20 4.67
C VAL A 37 4.19 1.11 5.00
N GLY A 38 4.64 0.00 5.59
CA GLY A 38 3.77 -1.11 5.97
C GLY A 38 2.69 -0.73 6.97
N ASP A 39 3.02 0.09 7.97
CA ASP A 39 2.06 0.60 8.95
C ASP A 39 0.96 1.45 8.30
N ASP A 40 1.32 2.37 7.42
CA ASP A 40 0.36 3.26 6.78
C ASP A 40 -0.44 2.55 5.68
N LEU A 41 0.20 1.64 4.92
CA LEU A 41 -0.47 0.85 3.89
C LEU A 41 -1.51 -0.04 4.55
N THR A 42 -1.14 -0.76 5.62
CA THR A 42 -2.08 -1.62 6.35
C THR A 42 -3.27 -0.84 6.89
N LYS A 43 -3.07 0.38 7.43
CA LYS A 43 -4.17 1.23 7.92
C LYS A 43 -5.09 1.67 6.78
N HIS A 44 -4.55 2.03 5.63
CA HIS A 44 -5.31 2.45 4.46
C HIS A 44 -6.22 1.30 3.99
N LEU A 45 -5.62 0.15 3.63
CA LEU A 45 -6.36 -1.04 3.17
C LEU A 45 -7.41 -1.50 4.20
N THR A 46 -7.10 -1.47 5.50
CA THR A 46 -8.06 -1.84 6.56
C THR A 46 -9.21 -0.85 6.64
N SER A 47 -8.94 0.46 6.50
CA SER A 47 -9.99 1.48 6.54
C SER A 47 -10.97 1.31 5.38
N GLU A 48 -10.46 0.95 4.20
CA GLU A 48 -11.29 0.65 3.05
C GLU A 48 -12.13 -0.61 3.24
N GLU A 49 -11.47 -1.74 3.56
CA GLU A 49 -12.13 -3.04 3.68
C GLU A 49 -13.20 -3.05 4.78
N ASP A 50 -12.91 -2.45 5.93
CA ASP A 50 -13.81 -2.50 7.09
C ASP A 50 -14.90 -1.44 7.05
N LEU A 51 -14.64 -0.27 6.44
CA LEU A 51 -15.54 0.89 6.52
C LEU A 51 -16.01 1.40 5.17
N PHE A 52 -15.11 1.61 4.21
CA PHE A 52 -15.45 2.27 2.94
C PHE A 52 -16.19 1.33 1.99
N TYR A 53 -15.63 0.15 1.69
CA TYR A 53 -16.21 -0.82 0.76
C TYR A 53 -17.62 -1.24 1.19
N PRO A 54 -17.90 -1.54 2.47
CA PRO A 54 -19.27 -1.83 2.91
C PRO A 54 -20.24 -0.66 2.69
N ALA A 55 -19.77 0.59 2.85
CA ALA A 55 -20.60 1.78 2.71
C ALA A 55 -20.95 2.10 1.25
N VAL A 56 -20.08 1.75 0.30
CA VAL A 56 -20.28 2.03 -1.15
C VAL A 56 -20.71 0.81 -1.96
N LYS A 57 -20.89 -0.35 -1.30
CA LYS A 57 -21.27 -1.62 -1.95
C LYS A 57 -22.62 -1.50 -2.65
N ALA A 58 -22.60 -1.63 -3.97
CA ALA A 58 -23.76 -1.67 -4.83
C ALA A 58 -23.44 -2.46 -6.10
N LYS A 59 -24.47 -2.88 -6.86
CA LYS A 59 -24.27 -3.59 -8.13
C LYS A 59 -23.39 -2.81 -9.12
N ARG A 60 -23.43 -1.48 -9.09
CA ARG A 60 -22.61 -0.62 -9.97
C ARG A 60 -21.14 -0.51 -9.55
N THR A 61 -20.80 -0.90 -8.33
CA THR A 61 -19.44 -0.88 -7.75
C THR A 61 -18.90 -2.30 -7.53
N GLU A 62 -19.64 -3.34 -7.92
CA GLU A 62 -19.26 -4.72 -7.64
C GLU A 62 -17.92 -5.11 -8.28
N ASP A 63 -17.74 -4.82 -9.57
CA ASP A 63 -16.53 -5.19 -10.30
C ASP A 63 -15.28 -4.52 -9.71
N ILE A 64 -15.32 -3.19 -9.52
CA ILE A 64 -14.19 -2.44 -8.96
C ILE A 64 -13.87 -2.86 -7.52
N LEU A 65 -14.88 -3.10 -6.67
CA LEU A 65 -14.64 -3.55 -5.29
C LEU A 65 -14.04 -4.97 -5.23
N LEU A 66 -14.41 -5.85 -6.16
CA LEU A 66 -13.82 -7.19 -6.24
C LEU A 66 -12.38 -7.14 -6.75
N GLU A 67 -12.10 -6.29 -7.73
CA GLU A 67 -10.74 -6.03 -8.22
C GLU A 67 -9.86 -5.46 -7.12
N SER A 68 -10.29 -4.40 -6.43
CA SER A 68 -9.52 -3.79 -5.33
C SER A 68 -9.23 -4.78 -4.18
N LEU A 69 -10.15 -5.72 -3.88
CA LEU A 69 -9.87 -6.78 -2.89
C LEU A 69 -8.72 -7.72 -3.30
N GLU A 70 -8.62 -8.05 -4.58
CA GLU A 70 -7.51 -8.87 -5.10
C GLU A 70 -6.21 -8.05 -5.16
N GLU A 71 -6.27 -6.77 -5.50
CA GLU A 71 -5.13 -5.86 -5.41
C GLU A 71 -4.61 -5.74 -3.97
N HIS A 72 -5.51 -5.54 -3.00
CA HIS A 72 -5.17 -5.50 -1.58
C HIS A 72 -4.47 -6.78 -1.12
N LEU A 73 -4.95 -7.94 -1.56
CA LEU A 73 -4.33 -9.22 -1.25
C LEU A 73 -2.91 -9.31 -1.86
N SER A 74 -2.73 -8.82 -3.10
CA SER A 74 -1.41 -8.73 -3.74
C SER A 74 -0.46 -7.81 -2.96
N LEU A 75 -0.91 -6.61 -2.60
CA LEU A 75 -0.15 -5.63 -1.81
C LEU A 75 0.27 -6.20 -0.45
N LYS A 76 -0.65 -6.84 0.27
CA LYS A 76 -0.39 -7.51 1.55
C LYS A 76 0.66 -8.63 1.42
N ARG A 77 0.61 -9.41 0.34
CA ARG A 77 1.61 -10.46 0.05
C ARG A 77 2.98 -9.87 -0.24
N LEU A 78 3.07 -8.82 -1.06
CA LEU A 78 4.33 -8.12 -1.33
C LEU A 78 4.93 -7.51 -0.07
N LEU A 79 4.09 -6.90 0.77
CA LEU A 79 4.53 -6.36 2.05
C LEU A 79 5.06 -7.46 2.97
N ALA A 80 4.34 -8.58 3.11
CA ALA A 80 4.78 -9.73 3.91
C ALA A 80 6.11 -10.30 3.40
N ASP A 81 6.25 -10.45 2.09
CA ASP A 81 7.48 -10.87 1.44
C ASP A 81 8.66 -9.93 1.75
N LEU A 82 8.44 -8.60 1.68
CA LEU A 82 9.46 -7.60 1.98
C LEU A 82 9.85 -7.59 3.47
N LEU A 83 8.90 -7.83 4.37
CA LEU A 83 9.15 -7.93 5.81
C LEU A 83 9.98 -9.17 6.17
N ALA A 84 9.83 -10.26 5.41
CA ALA A 84 10.62 -11.48 5.56
C ALA A 84 11.97 -11.45 4.83
N LEU A 85 12.12 -10.56 3.84
CA LEU A 85 13.33 -10.45 3.02
C LEU A 85 14.43 -9.70 3.77
N ASP A 86 15.67 -10.20 3.69
CA ASP A 86 16.84 -9.48 4.18
C ASP A 86 16.92 -8.10 3.48
N PRO A 87 16.93 -6.98 4.22
CA PRO A 87 17.06 -5.64 3.64
C PRO A 87 18.37 -5.41 2.87
N ALA A 88 19.38 -6.27 3.06
CA ALA A 88 20.62 -6.30 2.31
C ALA A 88 20.53 -7.14 1.00
N ALA A 89 19.44 -7.88 0.78
CA ALA A 89 19.27 -8.68 -0.41
C ALA A 89 19.26 -7.82 -1.68
N GLU A 90 19.91 -8.31 -2.75
CA GLU A 90 19.98 -7.64 -4.05
C GLU A 90 18.60 -7.33 -4.63
N THR A 91 17.62 -8.21 -4.39
CA THR A 91 16.25 -8.08 -4.89
C THR A 91 15.35 -7.19 -4.04
N TRP A 92 15.82 -6.67 -2.90
CA TRP A 92 14.98 -5.90 -1.99
C TRP A 92 14.40 -4.64 -2.66
N GLU A 93 15.25 -3.87 -3.33
CA GLU A 93 14.83 -2.62 -3.98
C GLU A 93 13.89 -2.89 -5.16
N ALA A 94 14.17 -3.92 -5.95
CA ALA A 94 13.29 -4.33 -7.05
C ALA A 94 11.91 -4.73 -6.53
N LYS A 95 11.84 -5.55 -5.47
CA LYS A 95 10.56 -5.94 -4.86
C LYS A 95 9.83 -4.75 -4.24
N PHE A 96 10.55 -3.81 -3.61
CA PHE A 96 9.96 -2.60 -3.07
C PHE A 96 9.36 -1.69 -4.16
N LYS A 97 10.03 -1.57 -5.32
CA LYS A 97 9.49 -0.85 -6.48
C LYS A 97 8.20 -1.46 -6.99
N VAL A 98 8.09 -2.79 -7.04
CA VAL A 98 6.83 -3.47 -7.40
C VAL A 98 5.71 -3.17 -6.40
N LEU A 99 6.00 -3.19 -5.08
CA LEU A 99 5.01 -2.78 -4.06
C LEU A 99 4.54 -1.34 -4.30
N LYS A 100 5.47 -0.43 -4.57
CA LYS A 100 5.17 0.98 -4.83
C LYS A 100 4.28 1.14 -6.07
N GLU A 101 4.66 0.54 -7.20
CA GLU A 101 3.93 0.64 -8.46
C GLU A 101 2.51 0.07 -8.34
N GLN A 102 2.33 -1.08 -7.67
CA GLN A 102 1.00 -1.63 -7.41
C GLN A 102 0.18 -0.74 -6.47
N SER A 103 0.81 -0.11 -5.48
CA SER A 103 0.08 0.79 -4.56
C SER A 103 -0.36 2.07 -5.27
N GLU A 104 0.49 2.63 -6.11
CA GLU A 104 0.15 3.81 -6.93
C GLU A 104 -0.96 3.50 -7.92
N HIS A 105 -0.93 2.34 -8.57
CA HIS A 105 -2.00 1.92 -9.48
C HIS A 105 -3.34 1.78 -8.74
N HIS A 106 -3.34 1.10 -7.60
CA HIS A 106 -4.52 0.95 -6.76
C HIS A 106 -5.10 2.31 -6.34
N HIS A 107 -4.27 3.25 -5.87
CA HIS A 107 -4.73 4.60 -5.50
C HIS A 107 -5.28 5.41 -6.69
N GLU A 108 -4.86 5.13 -7.93
CA GLU A 108 -5.38 5.80 -9.14
C GLU A 108 -6.79 5.31 -9.50
N GLU A 109 -7.13 4.08 -9.16
CA GLU A 109 -8.44 3.48 -9.42
C GLU A 109 -9.50 3.81 -8.35
N GLU A 110 -9.06 4.08 -7.12
CA GLU A 110 -9.90 4.43 -5.95
C GLU A 110 -10.43 5.89 -5.98
#